data_AF-A0A9D4I2Y7-F1
#
_entry.id   AF-A0A9D4I2Y7-F1
#
_cell.length_a   1.000
_cell.length_b   1.000
_cell.length_c   1.000
_cell.angle_alpha   90.00
_cell.angle_beta   90.00
_cell.angle_gamma   90.00
#
_symmetry.space_group_name_H-M   'P 1'
#
loop_
_entity.id
_entity.type
_entity.pdbx_description
1 polymer ?
#
loop_
_entity_poly.entity_id
_entity_poly.type
_entity_poly.pdbx_seq_one_letter_code
_entity_poly.pdbx_strand_id
1 'polypeptide(L)' 'MMSAGRGFDQYSGSSHYRLHGQQVLVYQVVVVVVVVVVVVVVVVVVVVVVVIVVVVVVVVVVVVVVVVVVVVVVVD' A
#
# COMPACT_ATOMS: atom_id res chain seq x y z
N MET A 1 -65.54 -16.35 1.37
CA MET A 1 -64.37 -17.23 1.59
C MET A 1 -63.11 -16.39 1.39
N MET A 2 -62.49 -15.90 2.46
CA MET A 2 -61.24 -15.13 2.40
C MET A 2 -60.25 -15.81 3.35
N SER A 3 -59.20 -16.40 2.77
CA SER A 3 -58.07 -16.98 3.52
C SER A 3 -56.97 -15.93 3.55
N ALA A 4 -56.92 -15.15 4.63
CA ALA A 4 -55.82 -14.27 4.98
C ALA A 4 -54.94 -15.03 5.97
N GLY A 5 -53.95 -15.75 5.47
CA GLY A 5 -53.14 -16.65 6.29
C GLY A 5 -51.74 -16.86 5.75
N ARG A 6 -51.07 -15.80 5.30
CA ARG A 6 -49.63 -15.82 4.95
C ARG A 6 -49.05 -14.42 5.19
N GLY A 7 -48.72 -14.10 6.44
CA GLY A 7 -48.26 -12.75 6.79
C GLY A 7 -47.23 -12.65 7.91
N PHE A 8 -46.92 -13.73 8.65
CA PHE A 8 -46.08 -13.61 9.85
C PHE A 8 -44.74 -14.33 9.80
N ASP A 9 -44.49 -15.21 8.83
CA ASP A 9 -43.23 -15.98 8.77
C ASP A 9 -42.13 -15.36 7.90
N GLN A 10 -42.42 -14.30 7.13
CA GLN A 10 -41.47 -13.71 6.18
C GLN A 10 -40.57 -12.60 6.76
N TYR A 11 -40.77 -12.17 8.01
CA TYR A 11 -39.96 -11.11 8.63
C TYR A 11 -38.70 -11.61 9.36
N SER A 12 -38.55 -12.92 9.57
CA SER A 12 -37.40 -13.48 10.30
C SER A 12 -36.18 -13.79 9.40
N GLY A 13 -36.39 -14.01 8.09
CA GLY A 13 -35.31 -14.37 7.16
C GLY A 13 -34.47 -13.19 6.64
N SER A 14 -35.00 -11.96 6.66
CA SER A 14 -34.39 -10.79 6.01
C SER A 14 -33.17 -10.22 6.75
N SER A 15 -33.03 -10.49 8.05
CA SER A 15 -31.90 -10.03 8.86
C SER A 15 -30.62 -10.82 8.58
N HIS A 16 -30.75 -12.11 8.24
CA HIS A 16 -29.59 -12.98 8.03
C HIS A 16 -28.84 -12.69 6.74
N TYR A 17 -29.53 -12.30 5.66
CA TYR A 17 -28.90 -11.89 4.40
C TYR A 17 -28.21 -10.53 4.52
N ARG A 18 -28.78 -9.60 5.29
CA ARG A 18 -28.15 -8.29 5.55
C ARG A 18 -26.85 -8.42 6.33
N LEU A 19 -26.82 -9.30 7.35
CA LEU A 19 -25.60 -9.56 8.11
C LEU A 19 -24.50 -10.22 7.25
N HIS A 20 -24.85 -11.20 6.41
CA HIS A 20 -23.89 -11.85 5.52
C HIS A 20 -23.36 -10.90 4.43
N GLY A 21 -24.23 -10.13 3.78
CA GLY A 21 -23.82 -9.15 2.77
C GLY A 21 -22.94 -8.04 3.37
N GLN A 22 -23.26 -7.58 4.57
CA GLN A 22 -22.47 -6.56 5.26
C GLN A 22 -21.10 -7.09 5.68
N GLN A 23 -21.01 -8.34 6.15
CA GLN A 23 -19.71 -8.95 6.48
C GLN A 23 -18.82 -9.13 5.24
N VAL A 24 -19.37 -9.55 4.10
CA VAL A 24 -18.60 -9.68 2.84
C VAL A 24 -18.03 -8.34 2.39
N LEU A 25 -18.83 -7.26 2.50
CA LEU A 25 -18.35 -5.91 2.18
C LEU A 25 -17.22 -5.45 3.13
N VAL A 26 -17.32 -5.76 4.42
CA VAL A 26 -16.26 -5.43 5.39
C VAL A 26 -14.98 -6.16 5.05
N TYR A 27 -15.04 -7.47 4.77
CA TYR A 27 -13.86 -8.24 4.36
C TYR A 27 -13.24 -7.68 3.08
N GLN A 28 -14.07 -7.36 2.08
CA GLN A 28 -13.59 -6.79 0.83
C GLN A 28 -12.89 -5.44 1.05
N VAL A 29 -13.46 -4.56 1.87
CA VAL A 29 -12.84 -3.27 2.22
C VAL A 29 -11.53 -3.48 2.97
N VAL A 30 -11.47 -4.40 3.94
CA VAL A 30 -10.24 -4.71 4.66
C VAL A 30 -9.15 -5.20 3.71
N VAL A 31 -9.48 -6.10 2.77
CA VAL A 31 -8.53 -6.59 1.76
C VAL A 31 -8.02 -5.44 0.90
N VAL A 32 -8.90 -4.56 0.42
CA VAL A 32 -8.50 -3.40 -0.38
C VAL A 32 -7.57 -2.48 0.42
N VAL A 33 -7.91 -2.20 1.69
CA VAL A 33 -7.07 -1.37 2.57
C VAL A 33 -5.69 -2.02 2.78
N VAL A 34 -5.64 -3.32 3.04
CA VAL A 34 -4.36 -4.05 3.20
C VAL A 34 -3.54 -3.96 1.93
N VAL A 35 -4.14 -4.17 0.75
CA VAL A 35 -3.45 -4.05 -0.53
C VAL A 35 -2.90 -2.64 -0.72
N VAL A 36 -3.68 -1.60 -0.44
CA VAL A 36 -3.24 -0.21 -0.54
C VAL A 36 -2.07 0.05 0.41
N VAL A 37 -2.13 -0.41 1.66
CA VAL A 37 -1.04 -0.27 2.63
C VAL A 37 0.22 -0.96 2.11
N VAL A 38 0.12 -2.19 1.60
CA VAL A 38 1.26 -2.91 1.02
C VAL A 38 1.86 -2.14 -0.15
N VAL A 39 1.04 -1.61 -1.06
CA VAL A 39 1.51 -0.80 -2.19
C VAL A 39 2.24 0.45 -1.69
N VAL A 40 1.70 1.16 -0.71
CA VAL A 40 2.35 2.34 -0.12
C VAL A 40 3.69 1.98 0.49
N VAL A 41 3.77 0.87 1.25
CA VAL A 41 5.03 0.39 1.84
C VAL A 41 6.06 0.08 0.76
N VAL A 42 5.66 -0.61 -0.32
CA VAL A 42 6.55 -0.92 -1.45
C VAL A 42 7.07 0.37 -2.08
N VAL A 43 6.20 1.35 -2.33
CA VAL A 43 6.60 2.65 -2.89
C VAL A 43 7.61 3.36 -1.98
N VAL A 44 7.37 3.39 -0.66
CA VAL A 44 8.30 4.00 0.30
C VAL A 44 9.66 3.30 0.26
N VAL A 45 9.69 1.96 0.25
CA VAL A 45 10.94 1.20 0.15
C VAL A 45 11.69 1.55 -1.14
N VAL A 46 11.00 1.60 -2.29
CA VAL A 46 11.62 1.98 -3.57
C VAL A 46 12.22 3.39 -3.49
N VAL A 47 11.49 4.36 -2.95
CA VAL A 47 11.99 5.74 -2.79
C VAL A 47 13.25 5.77 -1.92
N VAL A 48 13.25 5.05 -0.79
CA VAL A 48 14.44 4.97 0.09
C VAL A 48 15.64 4.37 -0.65
N VAL A 49 15.44 3.30 -1.41
CA VAL A 49 16.52 2.69 -2.21
C VAL A 49 17.07 3.68 -3.24
N VAL A 50 16.20 4.42 -3.96
CA VAL A 50 16.65 5.43 -4.92
C VAL A 50 17.46 6.52 -4.24
N VAL A 51 17.01 7.01 -3.07
CA VAL A 51 17.76 8.03 -2.31
C VAL A 51 19.15 7.50 -1.91
N ILE A 52 19.25 6.27 -1.43
CA ILE A 52 20.53 5.65 -1.07
C ILE A 52 21.45 5.58 -2.30
N VAL A 53 20.94 5.14 -3.45
CA VAL A 53 21.72 5.08 -4.70
C VAL A 53 22.23 6.46 -5.10
N VAL A 54 21.38 7.49 -5.04
CA VAL A 54 21.78 8.87 -5.35
C VAL A 54 22.89 9.35 -4.41
N VAL A 55 22.75 9.11 -3.11
CA VAL A 55 23.78 9.48 -2.11
C VAL A 55 25.11 8.79 -2.42
N VAL A 56 25.10 7.49 -2.72
CA VAL A 56 26.32 6.74 -3.08
C VAL A 56 26.97 7.33 -4.33
N VAL A 57 26.18 7.62 -5.38
CA VAL A 57 26.70 8.23 -6.62
C VAL A 57 27.36 9.59 -6.31
N VAL A 58 26.71 10.44 -5.52
CA VAL A 58 27.27 11.75 -5.13
C VAL A 58 28.59 11.57 -4.38
N VAL A 59 28.66 10.65 -3.42
CA VAL A 59 29.89 10.36 -2.66
C VAL A 59 31.01 9.92 -3.61
N VAL A 60 30.74 9.00 -4.52
CA VAL A 60 31.73 8.53 -5.50
C VAL A 60 32.24 9.69 -6.36
N VAL A 61 31.35 10.54 -6.88
CA VAL A 61 31.74 11.71 -7.67
C VAL A 61 32.63 12.65 -6.86
N VAL A 62 32.27 12.95 -5.62
CA VAL A 62 33.07 13.82 -4.74
C VAL A 62 34.46 13.22 -4.52
N VAL A 63 34.56 11.92 -4.21
CA VAL A 63 35.85 11.25 -4.03
C VAL A 63 36.70 11.33 -5.29
N VAL A 64 36.13 11.06 -6.47
CA VAL A 64 36.84 11.16 -7.75
C VAL A 64 37.36 12.58 -7.97
N VAL A 65 36.52 13.60 -7.76
CA VAL A 65 36.93 15.01 -7.90
C VAL A 65 38.08 15.35 -6.95
N VAL A 66 37.98 14.96 -5.69
CA VAL A 66 39.04 15.20 -4.69
C VAL A 66 40.34 14.53 -5.12
N VAL A 67 40.30 13.27 -5.56
CA VAL A 67 41.49 12.55 -6.03
C VAL A 67 42.12 13.26 -7.23
N VAL A 68 41.32 13.66 -8.22
CA VAL A 68 41.81 14.39 -9.40
C VAL A 68 42.47 15.71 -8.99
N VAL A 69 41.83 16.50 -8.13
CA VAL A 69 42.39 17.77 -7.64
C VAL A 69 43.72 17.55 -6.91
N VAL A 70 43.79 16.55 -6.03
CA VAL A 70 45.02 16.23 -5.31
C VAL A 70 46.13 15.80 -6.27
N VAL A 71 45.83 14.95 -7.26
CA VAL A 71 46.81 14.52 -8.26
C VAL A 71 47.34 15.70 -9.06
N VAL A 72 46.46 16.58 -9.54
CA VAL A 72 46.85 17.80 -10.29
C VAL A 72 47.76 18.68 -9.43
N VAL A 73 47.34 19.02 -8.21
CA VAL A 73 48.11 19.89 -7.30
C VAL A 73 49.46 19.31 -6.87
N VAL A 74 49.59 17.98 -6.78
CA VAL A 74 50.85 17.33 -6.36
C VAL A 74 51.81 17.11 -7.53
N VAL A 75 51.28 16.94 -8.75
CA VAL A 75 52.08 16.65 -9.95
C VAL A 75 52.53 17.93 -10.66
N ASP A 76 51.79 19.02 -10.55
CA ASP A 76 52.18 20.37 -11.01
C ASP A 76 53.18 21.06 -10.07
#